data_AF-A0AAD5RB93-F1
#
_entry.id   AF-A0AAD5RB93-F1
#
_cell.length_a   1.000
_cell.length_b   1.000
_cell.length_c   1.000
_cell.angle_alpha   90.00
_cell.angle_beta   90.00
_cell.angle_gamma   90.00
#
_symmetry.space_group_name_H-M   'P 1'
#
loop_
_entity.id
_entity.type
_entity.pdbx_description
1 polymer ?
#
loop_
_entity_poly.entity_id
_entity_poly.type
_entity_poly.pdbx_seq_one_letter_code
_entity_poly.pdbx_strand_id
1 'polypeptide(L)'
;MVLPQRLRWFEAEQECAKAGGRLASITDEYENAFAFNLSKRMNLTTPTVWLGRLVRLSRTGAYEWHDGAIGRQTDAFREPPSGTDLCMTMWLDFDRPEGSWYEWDCGYASGYSALCKKRLNKPAFPIVTSPPTEGAGTYLSQRCCINGGCSQRCSSTERCIPDDLNCWWRTCASNGMGWCLPVT
;
A
#
# COMPACT_ATOMS: atom_id res chain seq x y z
N MET A 1 7.96 7.88 2.16
CA MET A 1 8.94 8.68 2.94
C MET A 1 8.17 9.41 4.02
N VAL A 2 8.73 9.57 5.22
CA VAL A 2 8.09 10.33 6.30
C VAL A 2 8.78 11.68 6.44
N LEU A 3 8.02 12.76 6.43
CA LEU A 3 8.47 14.10 6.80
C LEU A 3 8.25 14.29 8.30
N PRO A 4 9.30 14.41 9.12
CA PRO A 4 9.16 14.49 10.58
C PRO A 4 8.64 15.84 11.06
N GLN A 5 8.87 16.90 10.27
CA GLN A 5 8.40 18.27 10.54
C GLN A 5 6.87 18.34 10.64
N ARG A 6 6.36 19.11 11.61
CA ARG A 6 4.91 19.34 11.76
C ARG A 6 4.47 20.45 10.82
N LEU A 7 3.56 20.11 9.93
CA LEU A 7 3.09 20.97 8.86
C LEU A 7 1.56 20.97 8.83
N ARG A 8 0.96 22.05 8.35
CA ARG A 8 -0.44 22.02 7.91
C ARG A 8 -0.54 21.11 6.69
N TRP A 9 -1.74 20.60 6.42
CA TRP A 9 -1.90 19.59 5.38
C TRP A 9 -1.41 20.07 3.99
N PHE A 10 -1.76 21.30 3.61
CA PHE A 10 -1.32 21.91 2.34
C PHE A 10 0.21 22.05 2.26
N GLU A 11 0.85 22.42 3.36
CA GLU A 11 2.31 22.56 3.42
C GLU A 11 2.98 21.18 3.27
N ALA A 12 2.43 20.16 3.93
CA ALA A 12 2.89 18.78 3.78
C ALA A 12 2.75 18.26 2.34
N GLU A 13 1.63 18.53 1.67
CA GLU A 13 1.44 18.19 0.26
C GLU A 13 2.46 18.89 -0.63
N GLN A 14 2.73 20.17 -0.39
CA GLN A 14 3.76 20.91 -1.13
C GLN A 14 5.16 20.33 -0.91
N GLU A 15 5.52 19.95 0.31
CA GLU A 15 6.81 19.32 0.62
C GLU A 15 6.94 17.93 -0.02
N CYS A 16 5.88 17.12 -0.02
CA CYS A 16 5.87 15.85 -0.75
C CYS A 16 6.05 16.08 -2.26
N ALA A 17 5.42 17.11 -2.82
CA ALA A 17 5.55 17.49 -4.24
C ALA A 17 6.98 17.90 -4.61
N LYS A 18 7.68 18.65 -3.75
CA LYS A 18 9.11 19.00 -3.94
C LYS A 18 9.99 17.76 -4.05
N ALA A 19 9.62 16.66 -3.38
CA ALA A 19 10.31 15.37 -3.46
C ALA A 19 9.84 14.46 -4.62
N GLY A 20 9.03 14.98 -5.54
CA GLY A 20 8.48 14.25 -6.69
C GLY A 20 7.39 13.23 -6.32
N GLY A 21 6.72 13.44 -5.19
CA GLY A 21 5.62 12.61 -4.71
C GLY A 21 4.39 13.43 -4.37
N ARG A 22 3.47 12.83 -3.62
CA ARG A 22 2.31 13.47 -3.00
C ARG A 22 2.11 12.88 -1.61
N LEU A 23 1.22 13.46 -0.81
CA LEU A 23 0.77 12.78 0.40
C LEU A 23 0.22 11.38 0.06
N ALA A 24 0.50 10.42 0.93
CA ALA A 24 0.27 9.02 0.60
C ALA A 24 -1.22 8.70 0.50
N SER A 25 -1.63 8.19 -0.66
CA SER A 25 -2.81 7.33 -0.79
C SER A 25 -2.54 5.98 -0.14
N ILE A 26 -3.55 5.32 0.41
CA ILE A 26 -3.46 3.92 0.82
C ILE A 26 -4.56 3.12 0.13
N THR A 27 -4.18 2.15 -0.71
CA THR A 27 -5.13 1.45 -1.60
C THR A 27 -5.54 0.06 -1.13
N ASP A 28 -4.79 -0.52 -0.20
CA ASP A 28 -4.98 -1.87 0.34
C ASP A 28 -4.38 -2.00 1.75
N GLU A 29 -4.66 -3.12 2.39
CA GLU A 29 -4.25 -3.43 3.76
C GLU A 29 -2.73 -3.59 3.93
N TYR A 30 -2.02 -4.01 2.87
CA TYR A 30 -0.57 -4.17 2.89
C TYR A 30 0.13 -2.83 2.86
N GLU A 31 -0.34 -1.93 2.00
CA GLU A 31 0.11 -0.54 1.97
C GLU A 31 -0.19 0.14 3.32
N ASN A 32 -1.33 -0.14 3.95
CA ASN A 32 -1.65 0.39 5.27
C ASN A 32 -0.66 -0.09 6.34
N ALA A 33 -0.44 -1.40 6.43
CA ALA A 33 0.50 -1.98 7.39
C ALA A 33 1.94 -1.47 7.15
N PHE A 34 2.35 -1.34 5.89
CA PHE A 34 3.65 -0.77 5.54
C PHE A 34 3.75 0.70 5.96
N ALA A 35 2.75 1.52 5.65
CA ALA A 35 2.68 2.93 6.01
C ALA A 35 2.76 3.13 7.54
N PHE A 36 1.99 2.37 8.30
CA PHE A 36 1.98 2.41 9.75
C PHE A 36 3.36 2.06 10.33
N ASN A 37 3.92 0.93 9.93
CA ASN A 37 5.21 0.46 10.42
C ASN A 37 6.37 1.42 10.05
N LEU A 38 6.35 1.96 8.84
CA LEU A 38 7.32 2.96 8.40
C LEU A 38 7.24 4.22 9.26
N SER A 39 6.02 4.72 9.53
CA SER A 39 5.79 5.93 10.31
C SER A 39 6.14 5.74 11.79
N LYS A 40 5.78 4.58 12.36
CA LYS A 40 6.06 4.25 13.77
C LYS A 40 7.56 4.22 14.07
N ARG A 41 8.38 3.72 13.15
CA ARG A 41 9.86 3.68 13.28
C ARG A 41 10.52 5.04 13.37
N MET A 42 9.83 6.11 12.96
CA MET A 42 10.39 7.47 12.98
C MET A 42 10.38 8.12 14.36
N ASN A 43 9.76 7.49 15.37
CA ASN A 43 9.67 8.03 16.75
C ASN A 43 9.24 9.51 16.78
N LEU A 44 8.17 9.82 16.05
CA LEU A 44 7.64 11.18 15.92
C LEU A 44 7.16 11.73 17.26
N THR A 45 7.39 13.02 17.51
CA THR A 45 6.96 13.71 18.74
C THR A 45 5.44 13.64 18.94
N THR A 46 4.69 13.72 17.85
CA THR A 46 3.25 13.50 17.83
C THR A 46 2.99 12.20 17.05
N PRO A 47 2.35 11.19 17.65
CA PRO A 47 2.15 9.87 17.03
C PRO A 47 1.02 9.92 15.99
N THR A 48 1.10 10.84 15.03
CA THR A 48 0.10 11.07 13.99
C THR A 48 0.79 11.59 12.74
N VAL A 49 0.38 11.07 11.57
CA VAL A 49 0.85 11.55 10.28
C VAL A 49 -0.31 11.94 9.37
N TRP A 50 -0.10 12.95 8.54
CA TRP A 50 -0.96 13.26 7.41
C TRP A 50 -0.85 12.20 6.32
N LEU A 51 -2.02 11.85 5.76
CA LEU A 51 -2.20 11.10 4.54
C LEU A 51 -2.80 12.01 3.45
N GLY A 52 -2.96 11.46 2.24
CA GLY A 52 -3.69 12.15 1.17
C GLY A 52 -5.14 12.45 1.57
N ARG A 53 -5.78 13.41 0.90
CA ARG A 53 -7.21 13.65 1.11
C ARG A 53 -8.02 12.60 0.35
N LEU A 54 -9.17 12.21 0.92
CA LEU A 54 -10.17 11.38 0.26
C LEU A 54 -11.38 12.23 -0.14
N VAL A 55 -11.91 11.95 -1.33
CA VAL A 55 -13.10 12.61 -1.88
C VAL A 55 -14.12 11.54 -2.22
N ARG A 56 -15.37 11.76 -1.81
CA ARG A 56 -16.48 10.88 -2.18
C ARG A 56 -17.03 11.26 -3.54
N LEU A 57 -16.95 10.34 -4.49
CA LEU A 57 -17.46 10.52 -5.85
C LEU A 57 -18.99 10.48 -5.86
N SER A 58 -19.63 11.58 -6.24
CA SER A 58 -21.10 11.72 -6.19
C SER A 58 -21.84 10.71 -7.07
N ARG A 59 -21.24 10.26 -8.17
CA ARG A 59 -21.87 9.35 -9.14
C ARG A 59 -21.84 7.87 -8.72
N THR A 60 -20.72 7.44 -8.13
CA THR A 60 -20.49 6.02 -7.80
C THR A 60 -20.60 5.74 -6.31
N GLY A 61 -20.55 6.78 -5.47
CA GLY A 61 -20.43 6.66 -4.02
C GLY A 61 -19.07 6.14 -3.55
N ALA A 62 -18.14 5.87 -4.48
CA ALA A 62 -16.79 5.42 -4.19
C ALA A 62 -15.93 6.57 -3.65
N TYR A 63 -14.86 6.23 -2.96
CA TYR A 63 -13.88 7.20 -2.48
C TYR A 63 -12.63 7.17 -3.35
N GLU A 64 -12.13 8.36 -3.68
CA GLU A 64 -10.93 8.58 -4.48
C GLU A 64 -9.94 9.42 -3.69
N TRP A 65 -8.67 9.02 -3.71
CA TRP A 65 -7.59 9.81 -3.14
C TRP A 65 -7.27 11.01 -4.03
N HIS A 66 -6.80 12.10 -3.44
CA HIS A 66 -6.45 13.32 -4.18
C HIS A 66 -5.37 13.14 -5.27
N ASP A 67 -4.65 12.03 -5.27
CA ASP A 67 -3.68 11.62 -6.30
C ASP A 67 -4.29 10.77 -7.42
N GLY A 68 -5.61 10.56 -7.40
CA GLY A 68 -6.38 9.76 -8.35
C GLY A 68 -6.41 8.26 -8.05
N ALA A 69 -5.80 7.82 -6.93
CA ALA A 69 -5.82 6.41 -6.57
C ALA A 69 -7.22 5.99 -6.06
N ILE A 70 -7.67 4.81 -6.46
CA ILE A 70 -8.90 4.18 -5.97
C ILE A 70 -8.51 2.87 -5.29
N GLY A 71 -8.71 2.80 -3.98
CA GLY A 71 -8.41 1.60 -3.18
C GLY A 71 -9.65 0.84 -2.73
N ARG A 72 -9.47 -0.42 -2.31
CA ARG A 72 -10.46 -1.17 -1.51
C ARG A 72 -10.40 -0.64 -0.08
N GLN A 73 -11.05 0.48 0.14
CA GLN A 73 -10.97 1.28 1.36
C GLN A 73 -11.89 0.77 2.48
N THR A 74 -12.21 -0.52 2.53
CA THR A 74 -13.32 -0.99 3.40
C THR A 74 -12.90 -1.34 4.82
N ASP A 75 -11.62 -1.65 5.05
CA ASP A 75 -11.21 -2.34 6.30
C ASP A 75 -10.34 -1.48 7.23
N ALA A 76 -9.72 -0.40 6.72
CA ALA A 76 -8.87 0.50 7.52
C ALA A 76 -9.65 1.60 8.27
N PHE A 77 -10.94 1.74 7.97
CA PHE A 77 -11.82 2.73 8.59
C PHE A 77 -12.59 2.11 9.76
N ARG A 78 -12.47 2.72 10.94
CA ARG A 78 -13.42 2.48 12.03
C ARG A 78 -14.80 3.05 11.71
N GLU A 79 -14.82 4.17 10.98
CA GLU A 79 -16.02 4.87 10.51
C GLU A 79 -15.79 5.30 9.06
N PRO A 80 -16.79 5.17 8.16
CA PRO A 80 -16.65 5.62 6.78
C PRO A 80 -16.26 7.10 6.74
N PRO A 81 -15.27 7.49 5.92
CA PRO A 81 -14.89 8.90 5.83
C PRO A 81 -16.10 9.70 5.36
N SER A 82 -16.36 10.85 5.97
CA SER A 82 -17.51 11.69 5.61
C SER A 82 -17.42 12.17 4.16
N GLY A 83 -16.21 12.16 3.56
CA GLY A 83 -15.98 12.63 2.20
C GLY A 83 -16.09 14.15 2.09
N THR A 84 -15.82 14.84 3.21
CA THR A 84 -15.92 16.29 3.37
C THR A 84 -14.63 17.01 2.96
N ASP A 85 -14.52 18.29 3.28
CA ASP A 85 -13.30 19.10 3.16
C ASP A 85 -12.23 18.81 4.22
N LEU A 86 -12.39 17.73 4.98
CA LEU A 86 -11.43 17.28 5.97
C LEU A 86 -10.28 16.48 5.35
N CYS A 87 -9.18 16.42 6.09
CA CYS A 87 -7.93 15.78 5.69
C CYS A 87 -7.70 14.50 6.48
N MET A 88 -7.07 13.51 5.86
CA MET A 88 -6.89 12.22 6.48
C MET A 88 -5.61 12.15 7.32
N THR A 89 -5.73 11.57 8.51
CA THR A 89 -4.62 11.27 9.41
C THR A 89 -4.52 9.78 9.67
N MET A 90 -3.31 9.29 9.94
CA MET A 90 -3.08 7.96 10.51
C MET A 90 -2.48 8.11 11.90
N TRP A 91 -3.10 7.45 12.88
CA TRP A 91 -2.65 7.47 14.26
C TRP A 91 -1.67 6.31 14.52
N LEU A 92 -0.67 6.57 15.37
CA LEU A 92 0.46 5.69 15.61
C LEU A 92 0.51 5.17 17.05
N ASP A 93 -0.45 5.50 17.92
CA ASP A 93 -0.46 5.15 19.34
C ASP A 93 -1.31 3.90 19.66
N PHE A 94 -1.20 3.41 20.91
CA PHE A 94 -1.64 2.06 21.31
C PHE A 94 -3.13 1.94 21.64
N ASP A 95 -3.85 3.06 21.76
CA ASP A 95 -5.27 3.04 22.13
C ASP A 95 -6.19 2.78 20.92
N ARG A 96 -5.61 2.53 19.73
CA ARG A 96 -6.34 2.26 18.50
C ARG A 96 -5.72 1.10 17.72
N PRO A 97 -6.51 0.40 16.89
CA PRO A 97 -5.97 -0.57 15.94
C PRO A 97 -4.89 0.08 15.08
N GLU A 98 -3.81 -0.67 14.87
CA GLU A 98 -2.67 -0.21 14.08
C GLU A 98 -3.10 0.22 12.68
N GLY A 99 -2.63 1.39 12.25
CA GLY A 99 -2.97 1.94 10.94
C GLY A 99 -4.40 2.45 10.81
N SER A 100 -5.09 2.75 11.92
CA SER A 100 -6.40 3.41 11.88
C SER A 100 -6.30 4.82 11.29
N TRP A 101 -7.25 5.17 10.42
CA TRP A 101 -7.34 6.52 9.85
C TRP A 101 -8.46 7.35 10.48
N TYR A 102 -8.28 8.67 10.46
CA TYR A 102 -9.26 9.61 11.00
C TYR A 102 -9.25 10.94 10.25
N GLU A 103 -10.43 11.51 10.03
CA GLU A 103 -10.58 12.84 9.41
C GLU A 103 -10.23 13.94 10.41
N TRP A 104 -9.48 14.95 9.97
CA TRP A 104 -9.06 16.06 10.79
C TRP A 104 -9.08 17.38 10.02
N ASP A 105 -9.08 18.49 10.75
CA ASP A 105 -8.99 19.83 10.17
C ASP A 105 -7.66 20.01 9.42
N CYS A 106 -7.75 20.21 8.10
CA CYS A 106 -6.60 20.46 7.22
C CYS A 106 -5.78 21.70 7.66
N GLY A 107 -6.44 22.67 8.29
CA GLY A 107 -5.85 23.92 8.78
C GLY A 107 -5.27 23.84 10.20
N TYR A 108 -5.26 22.65 10.82
CA TYR A 108 -4.82 22.46 12.20
C TYR A 108 -3.46 23.13 12.46
N ALA A 109 -3.48 24.18 13.29
CA ALA A 109 -2.37 25.13 13.40
C ALA A 109 -1.06 24.51 13.91
N SER A 110 -1.14 23.49 14.78
CA SER A 110 0.03 22.78 15.29
C SER A 110 0.66 21.84 14.25
N GLY A 111 -0.10 21.47 13.22
CA GLY A 111 0.30 20.55 12.17
C GLY A 111 0.59 19.12 12.66
N TYR A 112 0.84 18.23 11.70
CA TYR A 112 1.34 16.88 11.93
C TYR A 112 2.52 16.60 10.98
N SER A 113 3.31 15.58 11.33
CA SER A 113 4.24 14.96 10.40
C SER A 113 3.48 14.37 9.21
N ALA A 114 4.17 14.00 8.13
CA ALA A 114 3.49 13.60 6.90
C ALA A 114 4.09 12.36 6.25
N LEU A 115 3.25 11.53 5.64
CA LEU A 115 3.69 10.39 4.85
C LEU A 115 3.56 10.72 3.36
N CYS A 116 4.67 10.72 2.64
CA CYS A 116 4.73 10.93 1.20
C CYS A 116 4.85 9.60 0.45
N LYS A 117 4.10 9.48 -0.66
CA LYS A 117 4.18 8.39 -1.65
C LYS A 117 4.66 8.97 -2.98
N LYS A 118 5.53 8.24 -3.67
CA LYS A 118 5.94 8.56 -5.05
C LYS A 118 6.00 7.29 -5.87
N ARG A 119 5.74 7.41 -7.17
CA ARG A 119 5.95 6.30 -8.10
C ARG A 119 7.45 6.17 -8.36
N LEU A 120 7.96 4.96 -8.23
CA LEU A 120 9.27 4.66 -8.77
C LEU A 120 9.09 4.53 -10.28
N ASN A 121 9.68 5.45 -11.05
CA ASN A 121 9.89 5.20 -12.46
C ASN A 121 10.78 3.97 -12.55
N LYS A 122 10.22 2.81 -12.92
CA LYS A 122 11.06 1.68 -13.33
C LYS A 122 11.90 2.22 -14.49
N PRO A 123 13.24 2.28 -14.41
CA PRO A 123 14.00 2.30 -15.64
C PRO A 123 13.52 1.08 -16.42
N ALA A 124 13.15 1.28 -17.69
CA ALA A 124 12.91 0.14 -18.57
C ALA A 124 14.13 -0.75 -18.42
N PHE A 125 13.97 -1.94 -17.83
CA PHE A 125 15.04 -2.91 -17.81
C PHE A 125 15.46 -3.04 -19.27
N PRO A 126 16.74 -2.78 -19.62
CA PRO A 126 17.19 -3.12 -20.96
C PRO A 126 16.86 -4.60 -21.11
N ILE A 127 16.03 -4.93 -22.11
CA ILE A 127 15.80 -6.31 -22.48
C ILE A 127 17.18 -6.80 -22.90
N VAL A 128 17.88 -7.47 -21.97
CA VAL A 128 19.16 -8.08 -22.27
C VAL A 128 18.81 -9.31 -23.10
N THR A 129 18.80 -9.12 -24.41
CA THR A 129 18.77 -10.19 -25.41
C THR A 129 20.13 -10.88 -25.39
N SER A 130 20.43 -11.61 -24.32
CA SER A 130 21.55 -12.56 -24.31
C SER A 130 21.02 -13.97 -24.05
N PRO A 131 21.58 -14.99 -24.71
CA PRO A 131 21.20 -16.38 -24.45
C PRO A 131 21.46 -16.74 -22.98
N PRO A 132 20.72 -17.70 -22.40
CA PRO A 132 20.89 -18.07 -21.01
C PRO A 132 22.23 -18.77 -20.83
N THR A 133 23.19 -18.08 -20.22
CA THR A 133 24.36 -18.72 -19.63
C THR A 133 23.99 -19.13 -18.22
N GLU A 134 23.97 -20.44 -17.97
CA GLU A 134 23.76 -21.04 -16.67
C GLU A 134 24.71 -20.43 -15.63
N GLY A 135 24.15 -19.99 -14.51
CA GLY A 135 24.90 -19.67 -13.29
C GLY A 135 24.81 -18.22 -12.83
N ALA A 136 23.68 -17.87 -12.19
CA ALA A 136 23.61 -17.04 -10.98
C ALA A 136 22.15 -16.71 -10.64
N GLY A 137 21.54 -17.53 -9.77
CA GLY A 137 20.61 -17.13 -8.70
C GLY A 137 19.50 -16.09 -8.95
N THR A 138 18.97 -15.96 -10.17
CA THR A 138 17.76 -15.16 -10.43
C THR A 138 16.56 -16.10 -10.47
N TYR A 139 15.84 -16.17 -9.34
CA TYR A 139 14.57 -16.89 -9.27
C TYR A 139 13.53 -16.14 -10.11
N LEU A 140 13.28 -16.61 -11.33
CA LEU A 140 12.12 -16.16 -12.11
C LEU A 140 10.87 -16.77 -11.48
N SER A 141 10.03 -15.96 -10.85
CA SER A 141 8.77 -16.42 -10.30
C SER A 141 7.83 -16.84 -11.43
N GLN A 142 7.47 -18.12 -11.49
CA GLN A 142 6.55 -18.67 -12.48
C GLN A 142 5.13 -18.82 -11.88
N ARG A 143 4.09 -18.56 -12.67
CA ARG A 143 2.70 -18.82 -12.28
C ARG A 143 2.39 -20.32 -12.32
N CYS A 144 1.50 -20.75 -11.43
CA CYS A 144 1.04 -22.13 -11.32
C CYS A 144 -0.45 -22.20 -11.01
N CYS A 145 -1.02 -23.39 -11.17
CA CYS A 145 -2.39 -23.69 -10.76
C CYS A 145 -2.38 -24.60 -9.53
N ILE A 146 -3.25 -24.29 -8.56
CA ILE A 146 -3.35 -25.01 -7.29
C ILE A 146 -3.93 -26.43 -7.51
N ASN A 147 -4.80 -26.60 -8.50
CA ASN A 147 -5.36 -27.90 -8.90
C ASN A 147 -4.96 -28.30 -10.33
N GLY A 148 -4.79 -29.60 -10.56
CA GLY A 148 -4.11 -30.23 -11.69
C GLY A 148 -4.74 -30.13 -13.08
N GLY A 149 -5.52 -29.08 -13.36
CA GLY A 149 -6.21 -28.87 -14.63
C GLY A 149 -5.47 -27.97 -15.65
N CYS A 150 -4.31 -27.41 -15.30
CA CYS A 150 -3.57 -26.50 -16.19
C CYS A 150 -2.16 -27.01 -16.49
N SER A 151 -1.62 -26.61 -17.65
CA SER A 151 -0.31 -27.03 -18.15
C SER A 151 0.88 -26.40 -17.41
N GLN A 152 0.64 -25.40 -16.56
CA GLN A 152 1.68 -24.73 -15.78
C GLN A 152 1.82 -25.36 -14.40
N ARG A 153 2.82 -26.24 -14.25
CA ARG A 153 3.21 -26.88 -12.98
C ARG A 153 4.52 -26.29 -12.49
N CYS A 154 4.67 -26.21 -11.16
CA CYS A 154 5.94 -25.84 -10.53
C CYS A 154 6.99 -26.94 -10.72
N SER A 155 8.26 -26.56 -10.58
CA SER A 155 9.36 -27.53 -10.58
C SER A 155 9.29 -28.47 -9.37
N SER A 156 10.06 -29.55 -9.39
CA SER A 156 10.09 -30.54 -8.30
C SER A 156 10.60 -29.98 -6.97
N THR A 157 11.25 -28.82 -6.97
CA THR A 157 11.78 -28.14 -5.76
C THR A 157 10.90 -26.98 -5.30
N GLU A 158 9.72 -26.82 -5.89
CA GLU A 158 8.81 -25.71 -5.65
C GLU A 158 7.40 -26.19 -5.31
N ARG A 159 6.66 -25.37 -4.56
CA ARG A 159 5.23 -25.56 -4.31
C ARG A 159 4.44 -24.38 -4.85
N CYS A 160 3.24 -24.66 -5.35
CA CYS A 160 2.31 -23.64 -5.79
C CYS A 160 1.62 -23.00 -4.58
N ILE A 161 1.86 -21.71 -4.36
CA ILE A 161 1.24 -20.94 -3.27
C ILE A 161 0.17 -20.01 -3.88
N PRO A 162 -1.07 -19.98 -3.36
CA PRO A 162 -2.14 -19.14 -3.90
C PRO A 162 -1.76 -17.65 -4.02
N ASP A 163 -2.19 -17.00 -5.10
CA ASP A 163 -2.01 -15.55 -5.37
C ASP A 163 -3.08 -14.70 -4.65
N ASP A 164 -3.86 -15.31 -3.74
CA ASP A 164 -4.92 -14.64 -2.97
C ASP A 164 -4.51 -14.54 -1.50
N LEU A 165 -4.38 -13.31 -1.05
CA LEU A 165 -3.98 -12.89 0.29
C LEU A 165 -5.04 -13.24 1.35
N ASN A 166 -6.27 -13.60 0.95
CA ASN A 166 -7.33 -14.08 1.85
C ASN A 166 -7.26 -15.58 2.15
N CYS A 167 -6.45 -16.35 1.42
CA CYS A 167 -6.34 -17.80 1.62
C CYS A 167 -5.64 -18.18 2.93
N TRP A 168 -5.00 -17.24 3.63
CA TRP A 168 -4.38 -17.52 4.92
C TRP A 168 -5.41 -17.65 6.05
N TRP A 169 -6.61 -17.07 5.88
CA TRP A 169 -7.68 -17.04 6.88
C TRP A 169 -9.04 -17.59 6.37
N ARG A 170 -9.16 -17.99 5.09
CA ARG A 170 -10.33 -18.65 4.49
C ARG A 170 -9.95 -19.86 3.61
N THR A 171 -10.94 -20.69 3.24
CA THR A 171 -10.80 -21.73 2.21
C THR A 171 -10.65 -21.09 0.82
N CYS A 172 -9.59 -21.45 0.10
CA CYS A 172 -9.39 -21.02 -1.28
C CYS A 172 -10.47 -21.59 -2.20
N ALA A 173 -10.99 -20.80 -3.13
CA ALA A 173 -11.75 -21.33 -4.26
C ALA A 173 -10.84 -22.30 -5.03
N SER A 174 -11.33 -23.50 -5.28
CA SER A 174 -10.59 -24.66 -5.81
C SER A 174 -9.99 -24.48 -7.22
N ASN A 175 -10.12 -23.31 -7.84
CA ASN A 175 -9.62 -22.96 -9.16
C ASN A 175 -8.62 -21.78 -9.17
N GLY A 176 -7.98 -21.48 -8.03
CA GLY A 176 -7.06 -20.35 -7.91
C GLY A 176 -5.72 -20.50 -8.65
N MET A 177 -5.22 -19.38 -9.17
CA MET A 177 -3.83 -19.22 -9.62
C MET A 177 -2.90 -18.99 -8.42
N GLY A 178 -1.62 -19.35 -8.57
CA GLY A 178 -0.60 -19.18 -7.57
C GLY A 178 0.79 -18.91 -8.15
N TRP A 179 1.79 -18.84 -7.27
CA TRP A 179 3.20 -18.69 -7.59
C TRP A 179 4.00 -19.90 -7.14
N CYS A 180 4.95 -20.31 -7.98
CA CYS A 180 5.94 -21.31 -7.61
C CYS A 180 6.97 -20.67 -6.68
N LEU A 181 7.05 -21.21 -5.47
CA LEU A 181 8.02 -20.79 -4.46
C LEU A 181 8.80 -22.01 -3.96
N PRO A 182 10.10 -21.86 -3.62
CA PRO A 182 10.92 -22.95 -3.13
C PRO A 182 10.28 -23.65 -1.92
N VAL A 183 10.37 -24.98 -1.90
CA VAL A 183 9.98 -25.77 -0.73
C VAL A 183 11.12 -25.64 0.29
N THR A 184 10.95 -24.79 1.30
CA THR A 184 11.79 -24.78 2.51
C THR A 184 11.47 -25.95 3.40
#